data_AF-A0A5P8VV63-F1
#
_entry.id   AF-A0A5P8VV63-F1
#
_cell.length_a   1.000
_cell.length_b   1.000
_cell.length_c   1.000
_cell.angle_alpha   90.00
_cell.angle_beta   90.00
_cell.angle_gamma   90.00
#
_symmetry.space_group_name_H-M   'P 1'
#
loop_
_entity.id
_entity.type
_entity.pdbx_description
1 polymer ?
#
loop_
_entity_poly.entity_id
_entity_poly.type
_entity_poly.pdbx_seq_one_letter_code
_entity_poly.pdbx_strand_id
1 'polypeptide(L)'
;MTNTQPHLLSVPLPQNAHRWAEEFATQQDNPQKGKQVYLNTLAVYAVHSYLKWLNIETALNQGDSWHRGLRAIFDVADLVLPGVGKLECRPVLPGETAIVLPPTMTQERIGYVGVQFSQQLDYVELLGFLPAREMNESPAILQIAQLQSFDSLLEIIHRRTLLINLRQWVMGIFEQDWQPPELVFANNFRSSSTMTRPSTNSISRAKAIKLESQLLLLVQLTPTDSEVFDIRLRIYPGDDAIHLPPDLQLIVVDEAGNTGMEAQARSADDWMQLEFSCQHEEKFSVKIVLGETSLMEEFVV
;
A
#
# COMPACT_ATOMS: atom_id res chain seq x y z
N MET A 1 -20.68 -29.17 17.74
CA MET A 1 -20.44 -28.79 16.33
C MET A 1 -20.94 -27.37 16.17
N THR A 2 -20.09 -26.38 16.42
CA THR A 2 -20.42 -24.97 16.21
C THR A 2 -20.29 -24.69 14.73
N ASN A 3 -21.43 -24.58 14.06
CA ASN A 3 -21.54 -24.20 12.66
C ASN A 3 -21.29 -22.69 12.57
N THR A 4 -20.03 -22.27 12.59
CA THR A 4 -19.65 -20.89 12.32
C THR A 4 -19.77 -20.68 10.81
N GLN A 5 -20.98 -20.36 10.34
CA GLN A 5 -21.11 -19.80 9.00
C GLN A 5 -20.24 -18.53 8.96
N PRO A 6 -19.31 -18.40 8.00
CA PRO A 6 -18.57 -17.15 7.85
C PRO A 6 -19.60 -16.06 7.61
N HIS A 7 -19.59 -15.03 8.44
CA HIS A 7 -20.48 -13.89 8.28
C HIS A 7 -19.99 -13.12 7.06
N LEU A 8 -20.51 -13.46 5.89
CA LEU A 8 -20.17 -12.78 4.65
C LEU A 8 -20.62 -11.32 4.75
N LEU A 9 -19.77 -10.43 4.29
CA LEU A 9 -20.04 -8.99 4.36
C LEU A 9 -20.93 -8.58 3.19
N SER A 10 -22.10 -8.03 3.51
CA SER A 10 -23.04 -7.52 2.51
C SER A 10 -22.85 -6.02 2.23
N VAL A 11 -22.85 -5.63 0.95
CA VAL A 11 -22.76 -4.25 0.50
C VAL A 11 -23.97 -3.90 -0.38
N PRO A 12 -24.78 -2.88 -0.03
CA PRO A 12 -25.93 -2.49 -0.84
C PRO A 12 -25.49 -1.85 -2.15
N LEU A 13 -26.29 -2.04 -3.20
CA LEU A 13 -26.13 -1.45 -4.52
C LEU A 13 -27.22 -0.37 -4.72
N PRO A 14 -26.93 0.89 -4.36
CA PRO A 14 -27.89 1.97 -4.51
C PRO A 14 -28.09 2.36 -5.98
N GLN A 15 -29.19 3.07 -6.26
CA GLN A 15 -29.57 3.46 -7.62
C GLN A 15 -28.50 4.25 -8.38
N ASN A 16 -27.67 5.04 -7.71
CA ASN A 16 -26.55 5.74 -8.33
C ASN A 16 -25.45 4.78 -8.83
N ALA A 17 -25.21 3.65 -8.16
CA ALA A 17 -24.30 2.61 -8.63
C ALA A 17 -24.82 1.99 -9.93
N HIS A 18 -26.12 1.65 -9.96
CA HIS A 18 -26.78 1.15 -11.16
C HIS A 18 -26.71 2.15 -12.31
N ARG A 19 -26.93 3.44 -12.06
CA ARG A 19 -26.85 4.48 -13.09
C ARG A 19 -25.48 4.51 -13.78
N TRP A 20 -24.39 4.40 -13.03
CA TRP A 20 -23.05 4.31 -13.63
C TRP A 20 -22.86 3.03 -14.44
N ALA A 21 -23.33 1.89 -13.91
CA ALA A 21 -23.26 0.61 -14.59
C ALA A 21 -24.07 0.61 -15.91
N GLU A 22 -25.26 1.22 -15.92
CA GLU A 22 -26.09 1.40 -17.13
C GLU A 22 -25.41 2.30 -18.16
N GLU A 23 -24.86 3.43 -17.71
CA GLU A 23 -24.13 4.35 -18.58
C GLU A 23 -22.93 3.66 -19.25
N PHE A 24 -22.18 2.85 -18.51
CA PHE A 24 -21.03 2.14 -19.07
C PHE A 24 -21.43 0.97 -19.97
N ALA A 25 -22.51 0.26 -19.61
CA ALA A 25 -23.05 -0.85 -20.39
C ALA A 25 -23.64 -0.42 -21.74
N THR A 26 -24.33 0.72 -21.77
CA THR A 26 -24.94 1.28 -23.00
C THR A 26 -23.91 1.78 -24.01
N GLN A 27 -22.66 1.99 -23.59
CA GLN A 27 -21.55 2.33 -24.48
C GLN A 27 -20.96 1.13 -25.24
N GLN A 28 -21.42 -0.09 -24.94
CA GLN A 28 -20.90 -1.32 -25.55
C GLN A 28 -21.69 -1.71 -26.79
N ASP A 29 -20.99 -2.14 -27.85
CA ASP A 29 -21.61 -2.53 -29.12
C ASP A 29 -22.32 -3.89 -29.06
N ASN A 30 -22.00 -4.72 -28.05
CA ASN A 30 -22.53 -6.07 -27.87
C ASN A 30 -23.32 -6.16 -26.55
N PRO A 31 -24.59 -6.63 -26.56
CA PRO A 31 -25.37 -6.83 -25.34
C PRO A 31 -24.70 -7.72 -24.28
N GLN A 32 -23.97 -8.76 -24.70
CA GLN A 32 -23.23 -9.62 -23.76
C GLN A 32 -22.09 -8.84 -23.08
N LYS A 33 -21.38 -8.01 -23.84
CA LYS A 33 -20.34 -7.12 -23.31
C LYS A 33 -20.94 -6.06 -22.39
N GLY A 34 -22.09 -5.49 -22.76
CA GLY A 34 -22.86 -4.58 -21.92
C GLY A 34 -23.20 -5.19 -20.56
N LYS A 35 -23.71 -6.43 -20.54
CA LYS A 35 -23.99 -7.16 -19.30
C LYS A 35 -22.73 -7.40 -18.45
N GLN A 36 -21.62 -7.81 -19.07
CA GLN A 36 -20.34 -7.97 -18.37
C GLN A 36 -19.89 -6.65 -17.74
N VAL A 37 -19.87 -5.57 -18.53
CA VAL A 37 -19.48 -4.23 -18.07
C VAL A 37 -20.37 -3.75 -16.93
N TYR A 38 -21.68 -4.00 -17.01
CA TYR A 38 -22.62 -3.65 -15.95
C TYR A 38 -22.24 -4.31 -14.61
N LEU A 39 -22.04 -5.64 -14.63
CA LEU A 39 -21.70 -6.40 -13.42
C LEU A 39 -20.31 -6.04 -12.89
N ASN A 40 -19.32 -5.86 -13.78
CA ASN A 40 -17.98 -5.40 -13.38
C ASN A 40 -18.04 -4.04 -12.69
N THR A 41 -18.81 -3.11 -13.24
CA THR A 41 -18.95 -1.75 -12.68
C THR A 41 -19.58 -1.80 -11.29
N LEU A 42 -20.62 -2.62 -11.09
CA LEU A 42 -21.24 -2.80 -9.77
C LEU A 42 -20.30 -3.52 -8.79
N ALA A 43 -19.51 -4.50 -9.24
CA ALA A 43 -18.55 -5.19 -8.40
C ALA A 43 -17.45 -4.23 -7.91
N VAL A 44 -16.89 -3.42 -8.81
CA VAL A 44 -15.92 -2.36 -8.46
C VAL A 44 -16.54 -1.36 -7.48
N TYR A 45 -17.77 -0.92 -7.72
CA TYR A 45 -18.48 -0.01 -6.83
C TYR A 45 -18.66 -0.59 -5.42
N ALA A 46 -19.02 -1.87 -5.31
CA ALA A 46 -19.23 -2.52 -4.02
C ALA A 46 -17.94 -2.59 -3.19
N VAL A 47 -16.83 -3.00 -3.82
CA VAL A 47 -15.52 -3.05 -3.14
C VAL A 47 -15.06 -1.65 -2.75
N HIS A 48 -15.22 -0.65 -3.63
CA HIS A 48 -14.97 0.75 -3.31
C HIS A 48 -15.78 1.22 -2.09
N SER A 49 -17.08 0.91 -2.07
CA SER A 49 -17.98 1.33 -0.99
C SER A 49 -17.60 0.69 0.34
N TYR A 50 -17.24 -0.59 0.34
CA TYR A 50 -16.75 -1.27 1.53
C TYR A 50 -15.44 -0.67 2.05
N LEU A 51 -14.43 -0.50 1.20
CA LEU A 51 -13.15 0.09 1.60
C LEU A 51 -13.33 1.53 2.11
N LYS A 52 -14.26 2.29 1.52
CA LYS A 52 -14.63 3.61 2.01
C LYS A 52 -15.24 3.57 3.42
N TRP A 53 -16.04 2.56 3.77
CA TRP A 53 -16.55 2.39 5.15
C TRP A 53 -15.43 2.15 6.16
N LEU A 54 -14.33 1.52 5.71
CA LEU A 54 -13.11 1.32 6.50
C LEU A 54 -12.15 2.53 6.48
N ASN A 55 -12.56 3.64 5.87
CA ASN A 55 -11.74 4.83 5.69
C ASN A 55 -10.45 4.57 4.89
N ILE A 56 -10.48 3.61 3.96
CA ILE A 56 -9.39 3.31 3.02
C ILE A 56 -9.65 4.07 1.72
N GLU A 57 -8.66 4.85 1.29
CA GLU A 57 -8.73 5.62 0.06
C GLU A 57 -8.65 4.73 -1.19
N THR A 58 -9.46 5.07 -2.20
CA THR A 58 -9.51 4.37 -3.49
C THR A 58 -9.77 5.35 -4.62
N ALA A 59 -9.22 5.09 -5.80
CA ALA A 59 -9.30 5.98 -6.96
C ALA A 59 -10.03 5.31 -8.13
N LEU A 60 -11.37 5.39 -8.13
CA LEU A 60 -12.22 4.80 -9.18
C LEU A 60 -11.83 5.25 -10.59
N ASN A 61 -11.56 6.54 -10.76
CA ASN A 61 -11.28 7.17 -12.05
C ASN A 61 -9.87 6.87 -12.61
N GLN A 62 -9.00 6.23 -11.84
CA GLN A 62 -7.65 5.82 -12.29
C GLN A 62 -7.61 4.36 -12.75
N GLY A 63 -8.72 3.61 -12.58
CA GLY A 63 -8.82 2.22 -13.03
C GLY A 63 -9.07 2.08 -14.53
N ASP A 64 -8.62 0.98 -15.10
CA ASP A 64 -8.86 0.58 -16.49
C ASP A 64 -10.36 0.42 -16.75
N SER A 65 -11.11 0.00 -15.73
CA SER A 65 -12.58 -0.07 -15.70
C SER A 65 -13.26 1.27 -15.97
N TRP A 66 -12.64 2.40 -15.63
CA TRP A 66 -13.15 3.75 -15.91
C TRP A 66 -12.80 4.24 -17.32
N HIS A 67 -11.78 3.66 -17.96
CA HIS A 67 -11.36 4.02 -19.31
C HIS A 67 -12.24 3.36 -20.39
N ARG A 68 -12.98 4.17 -21.16
CA ARG A 68 -13.92 3.70 -22.19
C ARG A 68 -13.30 2.72 -23.20
N GLY A 69 -12.09 3.02 -23.69
CA GLY A 69 -11.40 2.17 -24.68
C GLY A 69 -11.00 0.81 -24.11
N LEU A 70 -10.40 0.79 -22.92
CA LEU A 70 -10.00 -0.45 -22.25
C LEU A 70 -11.22 -1.28 -21.86
N ARG A 71 -12.28 -0.64 -21.35
CA ARG A 71 -13.55 -1.29 -21.03
C ARG A 71 -14.23 -1.95 -22.23
N ALA A 72 -14.12 -1.35 -23.42
CA ALA A 72 -14.68 -1.92 -24.64
C ALA A 72 -13.94 -3.20 -25.10
N ILE A 73 -12.63 -3.25 -24.90
CA ILE A 73 -11.76 -4.31 -25.44
C ILE A 73 -11.54 -5.43 -24.41
N PHE A 74 -11.36 -5.08 -23.13
CA PHE A 74 -10.93 -6.00 -22.07
C PHE A 74 -12.00 -6.20 -21.00
N ASP A 75 -11.93 -7.33 -20.30
CA ASP A 75 -12.76 -7.65 -19.14
C ASP A 75 -12.18 -7.03 -17.85
N VAL A 76 -12.20 -5.70 -17.82
CA VAL A 76 -11.67 -4.89 -16.72
C VAL A 76 -12.70 -4.71 -15.61
N ALA A 77 -12.25 -4.90 -14.39
CA ALA A 77 -13.00 -4.66 -13.16
C ALA A 77 -12.01 -4.27 -12.05
N ASP A 78 -11.00 -3.48 -12.40
CA ASP A 78 -9.94 -3.08 -11.49
C ASP A 78 -10.37 -1.87 -10.64
N LEU A 79 -9.91 -1.87 -9.39
CA LEU A 79 -10.02 -0.78 -8.44
C LEU A 79 -8.61 -0.39 -7.97
N VAL A 80 -8.24 0.88 -8.17
CA VAL A 80 -6.95 1.42 -7.75
C VAL A 80 -7.00 1.84 -6.28
N LEU A 81 -6.02 1.38 -5.51
CA LEU A 81 -5.73 1.83 -4.16
C LEU A 81 -4.40 2.61 -4.22
N PRO A 82 -4.43 3.95 -4.14
CA PRO A 82 -3.22 4.78 -4.22
C PRO A 82 -2.13 4.32 -3.23
N GLY A 83 -0.89 4.18 -3.69
CA GLY A 83 0.23 3.70 -2.88
C GLY A 83 0.21 2.20 -2.54
N VAL A 84 -0.88 1.48 -2.84
CA VAL A 84 -1.02 0.05 -2.50
C VAL A 84 -0.99 -0.82 -3.76
N GLY A 85 -1.68 -0.44 -4.82
CA GLY A 85 -1.78 -1.19 -6.09
C GLY A 85 -3.21 -1.38 -6.56
N LYS A 86 -3.48 -2.42 -7.37
CA LYS A 86 -4.80 -2.67 -7.98
C LYS A 86 -5.49 -3.95 -7.47
N LEU A 87 -6.78 -3.86 -7.17
CA LEU A 87 -7.66 -5.02 -6.91
C LEU A 87 -8.47 -5.39 -8.14
N GLU A 88 -8.65 -6.69 -8.38
CA GLU A 88 -9.59 -7.20 -9.39
C GLU A 88 -10.93 -7.57 -8.74
N CYS A 89 -11.96 -6.77 -8.97
CA CYS A 89 -13.29 -6.97 -8.38
C CYS A 89 -14.12 -7.87 -9.30
N ARG A 90 -14.12 -9.18 -9.04
CA ARG A 90 -14.67 -10.17 -9.96
C ARG A 90 -16.13 -10.51 -9.61
N PRO A 91 -17.10 -10.23 -10.50
CA PRO A 91 -18.50 -10.55 -10.26
C PRO A 91 -18.74 -12.06 -10.22
N VAL A 92 -19.62 -12.49 -9.32
CA VAL A 92 -20.08 -13.87 -9.15
C VAL A 92 -21.61 -13.88 -9.13
N LEU A 93 -22.23 -14.72 -9.93
CA LEU A 93 -23.69 -14.89 -9.92
C LEU A 93 -24.14 -15.90 -8.84
N PRO A 94 -25.40 -15.85 -8.38
CA PRO A 94 -25.93 -16.84 -7.45
C PRO A 94 -25.73 -18.28 -7.95
N GLY A 95 -25.12 -19.11 -7.10
CA GLY A 95 -24.88 -20.53 -7.37
C GLY A 95 -23.59 -20.86 -8.13
N GLU A 96 -22.84 -19.87 -8.60
CA GLU A 96 -21.50 -20.10 -9.15
C GLU A 96 -20.51 -20.48 -8.04
N THR A 97 -19.59 -21.39 -8.34
CA THR A 97 -18.55 -21.87 -7.40
C THR A 97 -17.13 -21.48 -7.82
N ALA A 98 -16.99 -20.86 -8.99
CA ALA A 98 -15.71 -20.47 -9.57
C ALA A 98 -15.86 -19.20 -10.42
N ILE A 99 -14.77 -18.46 -10.53
CA ILE A 99 -14.64 -17.22 -11.31
C ILE A 99 -13.76 -17.52 -12.53
N VAL A 100 -14.23 -17.17 -13.72
CA VAL A 100 -13.40 -17.21 -14.93
C VAL A 100 -12.57 -15.94 -14.99
N LEU A 101 -11.24 -16.09 -15.06
CA LEU A 101 -10.32 -14.97 -15.08
C LEU A 101 -9.95 -14.60 -16.53
N PRO A 102 -9.94 -13.31 -16.88
CA PRO A 102 -9.53 -12.88 -18.20
C PRO A 102 -8.00 -13.05 -18.40
N PRO A 103 -7.54 -13.28 -19.65
CA PRO A 103 -6.12 -13.31 -19.97
C PRO A 103 -5.47 -11.96 -19.63
N THR A 104 -4.41 -12.00 -18.83
CA THR A 104 -3.95 -10.88 -18.00
C THR A 104 -3.18 -9.80 -18.77
N MET A 105 -3.50 -8.53 -18.51
CA MET A 105 -2.60 -7.37 -18.66
C MET A 105 -2.90 -6.38 -17.52
N THR A 106 -2.46 -6.69 -16.30
CA THR A 106 -2.45 -5.67 -15.23
C THR A 106 -1.16 -5.75 -14.46
N GLN A 107 -0.35 -4.70 -14.59
CA GLN A 107 0.78 -4.45 -13.71
C GLN A 107 0.25 -4.07 -12.31
N GLU A 108 1.05 -4.35 -11.26
CA GLU A 108 0.76 -3.94 -9.87
C GLU A 108 -0.51 -4.52 -9.20
N ARG A 109 -1.06 -5.62 -9.73
CA ARG A 109 -2.18 -6.32 -9.11
C ARG A 109 -1.81 -6.87 -7.73
N ILE A 110 -2.60 -6.54 -6.71
CA ILE A 110 -2.41 -7.06 -5.34
C ILE A 110 -3.23 -8.33 -5.09
N GLY A 111 -4.34 -8.52 -5.81
CA GLY A 111 -5.13 -9.74 -5.76
C GLY A 111 -6.53 -9.60 -6.36
N TYR A 112 -7.37 -10.60 -6.08
CA TYR A 112 -8.73 -10.73 -6.60
C TYR A 112 -9.73 -10.75 -5.47
N VAL A 113 -10.87 -10.09 -5.68
CA VAL A 113 -12.01 -10.08 -4.77
C VAL A 113 -13.19 -10.76 -5.46
N GLY A 114 -13.77 -11.77 -4.83
CA GLY A 114 -15.02 -12.37 -5.30
C GLY A 114 -16.22 -11.57 -4.80
N VAL A 115 -17.09 -11.14 -5.70
CA VAL A 115 -18.26 -10.29 -5.40
C VAL A 115 -19.53 -10.97 -5.86
N GLN A 116 -20.25 -11.63 -4.96
CA GLN A 116 -21.48 -12.35 -5.30
C GLN A 116 -22.69 -11.44 -5.28
N PHE A 117 -23.43 -11.41 -6.38
CA PHE A 117 -24.66 -10.63 -6.48
C PHE A 117 -25.85 -11.36 -5.86
N SER A 118 -26.73 -10.61 -5.21
CA SER A 118 -28.10 -11.04 -4.94
C SER A 118 -28.88 -11.29 -6.23
N GLN A 119 -30.00 -12.04 -6.15
CA GLN A 119 -30.84 -12.30 -7.31
C GLN A 119 -31.50 -11.02 -7.87
N GLN A 120 -31.78 -10.07 -6.98
CA GLN A 120 -32.43 -8.80 -7.30
C GLN A 120 -31.44 -7.71 -7.72
N LEU A 121 -30.12 -7.99 -7.62
CA LEU A 121 -29.03 -7.04 -7.86
C LEU A 121 -29.08 -5.79 -6.96
N ASP A 122 -29.72 -5.84 -5.80
CA ASP A 122 -29.85 -4.72 -4.86
C ASP A 122 -28.77 -4.72 -3.76
N TYR A 123 -28.07 -5.84 -3.58
CA TYR A 123 -26.85 -5.94 -2.78
C TYR A 123 -25.91 -7.01 -3.34
N VAL A 124 -24.67 -7.01 -2.84
CA VAL A 124 -23.69 -8.08 -3.04
C VAL A 124 -23.15 -8.62 -1.72
N GLU A 125 -22.62 -9.83 -1.72
CA GLU A 125 -21.80 -10.41 -0.67
C GLU A 125 -20.33 -10.47 -1.13
N LEU A 126 -19.42 -9.95 -0.30
CA LEU A 126 -18.00 -10.05 -0.54
C LEU A 126 -17.52 -11.43 -0.05
N LEU A 127 -17.19 -12.31 -1.00
CA LEU A 127 -16.90 -13.72 -0.75
C LEU A 127 -15.51 -13.95 -0.13
N GLY A 128 -14.60 -13.01 -0.32
CA GLY A 128 -13.22 -13.10 0.16
C GLY A 128 -12.23 -12.53 -0.84
N PHE A 129 -10.95 -12.77 -0.55
CA PHE A 129 -9.83 -12.22 -1.29
C PHE A 129 -8.76 -13.29 -1.57
N LEU A 130 -8.14 -13.26 -2.76
CA LEU A 130 -6.98 -14.09 -3.08
C LEU A 130 -5.79 -13.19 -3.46
N PRO A 131 -4.66 -13.25 -2.72
CA PRO A 131 -3.45 -12.50 -3.06
C PRO A 131 -2.88 -12.89 -4.44
N ALA A 132 -2.43 -11.91 -5.22
CA ALA A 132 -1.86 -12.17 -6.55
C ALA A 132 -0.61 -13.07 -6.50
N ARG A 133 0.16 -13.01 -5.42
CA ARG A 133 1.36 -13.85 -5.19
C ARG A 133 1.07 -15.34 -5.03
N GLU A 134 -0.17 -15.70 -4.68
CA GLU A 134 -0.58 -17.11 -4.48
C GLU A 134 -1.14 -17.71 -5.78
N MET A 135 -1.23 -16.91 -6.84
CA MET A 135 -1.61 -17.39 -8.15
C MET A 135 -0.38 -17.99 -8.83
N ASN A 136 -0.44 -19.30 -9.06
CA ASN A 136 0.47 -19.99 -9.98
C ASN A 136 0.25 -19.47 -11.41
N GLU A 137 1.08 -19.88 -12.37
CA GLU A 137 1.01 -19.42 -13.78
C GLU A 137 -0.43 -19.36 -14.32
N SER A 138 -0.88 -18.13 -14.61
CA SER A 138 -2.12 -17.72 -15.29
C SER A 138 -3.28 -18.74 -15.31
N PRO A 139 -3.87 -19.11 -14.16
CA PRO A 139 -5.05 -19.96 -14.16
C PRO A 139 -6.21 -19.19 -14.82
N ALA A 140 -6.88 -19.85 -15.75
CA ALA A 140 -8.09 -19.32 -16.38
C ALA A 140 -9.31 -19.33 -15.42
N ILE A 141 -9.21 -20.04 -14.28
CA ILE A 141 -10.31 -20.28 -13.36
C ILE A 141 -9.81 -20.18 -11.91
N LEU A 142 -10.49 -19.39 -11.09
CA LEU A 142 -10.29 -19.25 -9.65
C LEU A 142 -11.46 -19.90 -8.91
N GLN A 143 -11.22 -20.86 -8.01
CA GLN A 143 -12.28 -21.47 -7.22
C GLN A 143 -12.64 -20.57 -6.04
N ILE A 144 -13.93 -20.35 -5.78
CA ILE A 144 -14.39 -19.48 -4.67
C ILE A 144 -13.88 -20.00 -3.33
N ALA A 145 -13.75 -21.31 -3.17
CA ALA A 145 -13.20 -21.93 -1.97
C ALA A 145 -11.73 -21.57 -1.67
N GLN A 146 -11.00 -20.99 -2.64
CA GLN A 146 -9.63 -20.49 -2.45
C GLN A 146 -9.59 -19.07 -1.90
N LEU A 147 -10.72 -18.35 -1.90
CA LEU A 147 -10.78 -17.00 -1.35
C LEU A 147 -10.57 -17.06 0.16
N GLN A 148 -9.62 -16.28 0.62
CA GLN A 148 -9.32 -16.07 2.03
C GLN A 148 -10.24 -15.01 2.63
N SER A 149 -10.20 -14.88 3.97
CA SER A 149 -10.86 -13.76 4.67
C SER A 149 -10.42 -12.42 4.10
N PHE A 150 -11.31 -11.42 4.16
CA PHE A 150 -10.96 -10.04 3.86
C PHE A 150 -9.89 -9.47 4.79
N ASP A 151 -9.65 -10.08 5.96
CA ASP A 151 -8.55 -9.70 6.84
C ASP A 151 -7.18 -9.78 6.12
N SER A 152 -6.98 -10.78 5.25
CA SER A 152 -5.77 -10.89 4.43
C SER A 152 -5.57 -9.70 3.50
N LEU A 153 -6.67 -9.14 2.96
CA LEU A 153 -6.61 -7.92 2.16
C LEU A 153 -6.21 -6.73 3.03
N LEU A 154 -6.82 -6.58 4.21
CA LEU A 154 -6.53 -5.48 5.13
C LEU A 154 -5.07 -5.52 5.60
N GLU A 155 -4.52 -6.71 5.86
CA GLU A 155 -3.10 -6.89 6.19
C GLU A 155 -2.19 -6.42 5.04
N ILE A 156 -2.52 -6.76 3.79
CA ILE A 156 -1.75 -6.31 2.62
C ILE A 156 -1.86 -4.80 2.43
N ILE A 157 -3.06 -4.24 2.54
CA ILE A 157 -3.26 -2.78 2.47
C ILE A 157 -2.41 -2.13 3.56
N HIS A 158 -2.54 -2.58 4.80
CA HIS A 158 -1.78 -2.02 5.93
C HIS A 158 -0.27 -2.09 5.70
N ARG A 159 0.27 -3.26 5.35
CA ARG A 159 1.70 -3.42 5.07
C ARG A 159 2.17 -2.50 3.94
N ARG A 160 1.39 -2.40 2.85
CA ARG A 160 1.76 -1.54 1.72
C ARG A 160 1.56 -0.05 1.99
N THR A 161 0.61 0.33 2.84
CA THR A 161 0.49 1.73 3.29
C THR A 161 1.63 2.15 4.21
N LEU A 162 2.30 1.20 4.85
CA LEU A 162 3.51 1.43 5.63
C LEU A 162 4.78 1.41 4.77
N LEU A 163 4.71 0.95 3.52
CA LEU A 163 5.84 0.88 2.61
C LEU A 163 6.08 2.25 1.98
N ILE A 164 7.18 2.88 2.35
CA ILE A 164 7.57 4.20 1.87
C ILE A 164 8.31 4.06 0.55
N ASN A 165 7.82 4.72 -0.50
CA ASN A 165 8.45 4.67 -1.82
C ASN A 165 9.37 5.88 -2.02
N LEU A 166 10.68 5.67 -1.87
CA LEU A 166 11.66 6.75 -1.92
C LEU A 166 11.76 7.42 -3.31
N ARG A 167 11.37 6.76 -4.40
CA ARG A 167 11.25 7.41 -5.71
C ARG A 167 10.16 8.47 -5.76
N GLN A 168 9.07 8.31 -5.01
CA GLN A 168 8.03 9.34 -4.93
C GLN A 168 8.59 10.65 -4.38
N TRP A 169 9.61 10.59 -3.52
CA TRP A 169 10.27 11.76 -2.97
C TRP A 169 11.02 12.56 -4.05
N VAL A 170 11.56 11.88 -5.08
CA VAL A 170 12.16 12.53 -6.26
C VAL A 170 11.11 13.32 -7.05
N MET A 171 9.86 12.86 -7.04
CA MET A 171 8.72 13.52 -7.69
C MET A 171 8.04 14.57 -6.79
N GLY A 172 8.53 14.79 -5.57
CA GLY A 172 7.93 15.72 -4.63
C GLY A 172 6.66 15.22 -3.94
N ILE A 173 6.41 13.90 -3.98
CA ILE A 173 5.30 13.24 -3.29
C ILE A 173 5.86 12.65 -2.00
N PHE A 174 5.23 12.97 -0.87
CA PHE A 174 5.69 12.56 0.45
C PHE A 174 4.52 12.08 1.29
N GLU A 175 4.76 11.06 2.10
CA GLU A 175 3.83 10.57 3.10
C GLU A 175 3.63 11.61 4.22
N GLN A 176 2.43 11.63 4.82
CA GLN A 176 2.02 12.69 5.77
C GLN A 176 2.97 12.84 6.98
N ASP A 177 3.51 11.72 7.46
CA ASP A 177 4.39 11.69 8.64
C ASP A 177 5.85 12.04 8.32
N TRP A 178 6.19 12.18 7.03
CA TRP A 178 7.52 12.51 6.55
C TRP A 178 7.60 13.97 6.13
N GLN A 179 8.17 14.79 6.99
CA GLN A 179 8.20 16.25 6.85
C GLN A 179 9.61 16.75 6.48
N PRO A 180 9.73 17.98 5.95
CA PRO A 180 11.02 18.66 5.83
C PRO A 180 11.76 18.67 7.18
N PRO A 181 13.07 18.34 7.23
CA PRO A 181 13.85 18.34 8.46
C PRO A 181 13.75 19.67 9.23
N GLU A 182 13.63 20.80 8.53
CA GLU A 182 13.51 22.11 9.17
C GLU A 182 12.26 22.20 10.05
N LEU A 183 11.15 21.56 9.66
CA LEU A 183 9.90 21.58 10.43
C LEU A 183 9.95 20.62 11.62
N VAL A 184 10.47 19.41 11.41
CA VAL A 184 10.55 18.39 12.47
C VAL A 184 11.50 18.85 13.58
N PHE A 185 12.60 19.48 13.21
CA PHE A 185 13.60 19.91 14.17
C PHE A 185 13.37 21.32 14.72
N ALA A 186 12.49 22.14 14.13
CA ALA A 186 12.19 23.49 14.62
C ALA A 186 11.77 23.50 16.10
N ASN A 187 11.13 22.42 16.58
CA ASN A 187 10.73 22.28 17.97
C ASN A 187 11.86 21.83 18.92
N ASN A 188 13.00 21.35 18.41
CA ASN A 188 14.11 20.79 19.19
C ASN A 188 15.39 21.66 19.17
N PHE A 189 15.41 22.77 18.43
CA PHE A 189 16.63 23.56 18.22
C PHE A 189 16.81 24.71 19.23
N ARG A 190 17.64 24.48 20.26
CA ARG A 190 18.52 25.51 20.85
C ARG A 190 20.02 25.30 20.57
N SER A 191 20.40 24.23 19.86
CA SER A 191 21.80 23.91 19.57
C SER A 191 22.05 23.88 18.05
N SER A 192 22.38 25.05 17.49
CA SER A 192 22.85 25.20 16.12
C SER A 192 24.31 24.78 16.00
N SER A 193 24.66 23.86 15.07
CA SER A 193 25.84 23.97 14.18
C SER A 193 26.23 22.71 13.35
N THR A 194 25.34 21.81 12.93
CA THR A 194 25.75 20.68 12.03
C THR A 194 24.69 20.21 11.02
N MET A 195 23.78 21.09 10.56
CA MET A 195 23.03 20.79 9.33
C MET A 195 23.90 21.17 8.12
N THR A 196 24.70 20.22 7.64
CA THR A 196 25.32 20.33 6.31
C THR A 196 24.21 20.54 5.29
N ARG A 197 24.29 21.62 4.51
CA ARG A 197 23.37 21.84 3.38
C ARG A 197 23.32 20.57 2.53
N PRO A 198 22.13 20.06 2.18
CA PRO A 198 22.02 18.96 1.24
C PRO A 198 22.76 19.32 -0.04
N SER A 199 23.44 18.34 -0.64
CA SER A 199 23.94 18.48 -2.01
C SER A 199 22.74 18.81 -2.92
N THR A 200 22.97 19.53 -4.02
CA THR A 200 21.90 20.07 -4.88
C THR A 200 20.94 19.01 -5.44
N ASN A 201 21.30 17.73 -5.38
CA ASN A 201 20.49 16.60 -5.86
C ASN A 201 19.94 15.69 -4.74
N SER A 202 20.18 16.00 -3.46
CA SER A 202 19.70 15.14 -2.36
C SER A 202 18.35 15.61 -1.83
N ILE A 203 17.48 14.66 -1.51
CA ILE A 203 16.16 14.87 -0.91
C ILE A 203 16.21 14.34 0.51
N SER A 204 15.77 15.14 1.48
CA SER A 204 15.74 14.73 2.89
C SER A 204 14.35 14.88 3.48
N ARG A 205 13.91 13.86 4.22
CA ARG A 205 12.69 13.90 5.03
C ARG A 205 12.99 13.36 6.41
N ALA A 206 12.26 13.88 7.39
CA ALA A 206 12.36 13.45 8.76
C ALA A 206 10.98 13.06 9.30
N LYS A 207 10.97 12.10 10.20
CA LYS A 207 9.79 11.62 10.92
C LYS A 207 10.10 11.63 12.41
N ALA A 208 9.20 12.23 13.20
CA ALA A 208 9.23 12.08 14.64
C ALA A 208 8.66 10.70 14.99
N ILE A 209 9.43 9.89 15.70
CA ILE A 209 9.02 8.57 16.14
C ILE A 209 8.98 8.53 17.67
N LYS A 210 8.03 7.79 18.21
CA LYS A 210 7.89 7.60 19.66
C LYS A 210 8.14 6.15 19.99
N LEU A 211 9.25 5.90 20.70
CA LEU A 211 9.59 4.59 21.26
C LEU A 211 9.32 4.64 22.76
N GLU A 212 10.34 4.50 23.62
CA GLU A 212 10.24 4.89 25.04
C GLU A 212 10.41 6.41 25.23
N SER A 213 11.17 7.04 24.34
CA SER A 213 11.35 8.49 24.22
C SER A 213 11.04 8.94 22.78
N GLN A 214 10.87 10.25 22.58
CA GLN A 214 10.80 10.79 21.22
C GLN A 214 12.19 10.77 20.58
N LEU A 215 12.25 10.32 19.33
CA LEU A 215 13.43 10.32 18.48
C LEU A 215 13.05 10.94 17.13
N LEU A 216 14.04 11.43 16.40
CA LEU A 216 13.86 11.93 15.04
C LEU A 216 14.63 11.04 14.07
N LEU A 217 13.92 10.36 13.17
CA LEU A 217 14.52 9.61 12.07
C LEU A 217 14.60 10.54 10.84
N LEU A 218 15.81 10.77 10.33
CA LEU A 218 16.07 11.50 9.11
C LEU A 218 16.58 10.54 8.04
N VAL A 219 15.94 10.57 6.87
CA VAL A 219 16.33 9.81 5.70
C VAL A 219 16.70 10.80 4.61
N GLN A 220 17.92 10.67 4.10
CA GLN A 220 18.41 11.42 2.96
C GLN A 220 18.61 10.45 1.80
N LEU A 221 17.95 10.73 0.68
CA LEU A 221 18.07 10.04 -0.60
C LEU A 221 18.90 10.90 -1.55
N THR A 222 19.94 10.32 -2.16
CA THR A 222 20.76 10.97 -3.18
C THR A 222 20.78 10.10 -4.43
N PRO A 223 20.04 10.44 -5.48
CA PRO A 223 20.10 9.72 -6.75
C PRO A 223 21.50 9.84 -7.35
N THR A 224 22.16 8.71 -7.59
CA THR A 224 23.48 8.65 -8.22
C THR A 224 23.35 8.50 -9.74
N ASP A 225 22.38 7.68 -10.18
CA ASP A 225 21.92 7.59 -11.57
C ASP A 225 20.43 7.18 -11.62
N SER A 226 19.95 6.56 -12.72
CA SER A 226 18.54 6.12 -12.85
C SER A 226 18.22 4.83 -12.10
N GLU A 227 19.21 4.06 -11.70
CA GLU A 227 19.07 2.74 -11.08
C GLU A 227 19.61 2.71 -9.65
N VAL A 228 20.58 3.55 -9.30
CA VAL A 228 21.29 3.52 -8.02
C VAL A 228 21.03 4.77 -7.20
N PHE A 229 20.71 4.57 -5.92
CA PHE A 229 20.39 5.61 -4.96
C PHE A 229 21.20 5.44 -3.69
N ASP A 230 21.91 6.49 -3.27
CA ASP A 230 22.59 6.50 -1.98
C ASP A 230 21.63 6.96 -0.89
N ILE A 231 21.52 6.15 0.16
CA ILE A 231 20.62 6.35 1.29
C ILE A 231 21.47 6.60 2.53
N ARG A 232 21.18 7.71 3.22
CA ARG A 232 21.76 8.04 4.52
C ARG A 232 20.65 8.15 5.56
N LEU A 233 20.73 7.29 6.57
CA LEU A 233 19.85 7.28 7.72
C LEU A 233 20.53 7.97 8.89
N ARG A 234 19.85 8.88 9.58
CA ARG A 234 20.31 9.48 10.83
C ARG A 234 19.22 9.45 11.88
N ILE A 235 19.61 9.15 13.12
CA ILE A 235 18.73 9.27 14.27
C ILE A 235 19.26 10.32 15.22
N TYR A 236 18.37 11.21 15.65
CA TYR A 236 18.63 12.27 16.62
C TYR A 236 17.69 12.12 17.84
N PRO A 237 18.09 12.62 19.01
CA PRO A 237 17.19 12.71 20.15
C PRO A 237 16.03 13.69 19.88
N GLY A 238 14.88 13.44 20.51
CA GLY A 238 13.72 14.32 20.53
C GLY A 238 13.44 14.91 21.92
N ASP A 239 12.38 15.70 22.06
CA ASP A 239 11.89 16.25 23.34
C ASP A 239 12.98 16.93 24.20
N ASP A 240 13.68 17.90 23.61
CA ASP A 240 14.78 18.67 24.24
C ASP A 240 16.00 17.84 24.73
N ALA A 241 16.01 16.52 24.54
CA ALA A 241 17.14 15.69 24.89
C ALA A 241 18.35 15.99 23.99
N ILE A 242 19.54 16.02 24.59
CA ILE A 242 20.79 16.35 23.90
C ILE A 242 21.55 15.11 23.42
N HIS A 243 21.30 13.94 24.04
CA HIS A 243 21.95 12.68 23.71
C HIS A 243 20.90 11.61 23.43
N LEU A 244 21.26 10.66 22.57
CA LEU A 244 20.48 9.46 22.34
C LEU A 244 20.42 8.59 23.60
N PRO A 245 19.31 7.85 23.81
CA PRO A 245 19.25 6.81 24.83
C PRO A 245 20.42 5.82 24.65
N PRO A 246 21.14 5.46 25.73
CA PRO A 246 22.18 4.44 25.64
C PRO A 246 21.58 3.13 25.17
N ASP A 247 22.34 2.37 24.39
CA ASP A 247 21.96 1.07 23.82
C ASP A 247 20.82 1.12 22.78
N LEU A 248 20.42 2.32 22.33
CA LEU A 248 19.53 2.48 21.17
C LEU A 248 20.22 1.91 19.93
N GLN A 249 19.57 0.98 19.24
CA GLN A 249 20.07 0.36 18.02
C GLN A 249 19.30 0.86 16.80
N LEU A 250 20.04 1.10 15.71
CA LEU A 250 19.53 1.36 14.37
C LEU A 250 20.04 0.25 13.47
N ILE A 251 19.12 -0.47 12.83
CA ILE A 251 19.41 -1.68 12.07
C ILE A 251 18.74 -1.58 10.69
N VAL A 252 19.48 -1.88 9.63
CA VAL A 252 18.95 -2.07 8.27
C VAL A 252 18.78 -3.55 8.01
N VAL A 253 17.61 -3.94 7.53
CA VAL A 253 17.23 -5.32 7.23
C VAL A 253 16.87 -5.43 5.75
N ASP A 254 17.35 -6.46 5.06
CA ASP A 254 17.02 -6.72 3.65
C ASP A 254 15.59 -7.29 3.47
N GLU A 255 15.14 -7.47 2.22
CA GLU A 255 13.82 -8.05 1.92
C GLU A 255 13.63 -9.48 2.47
N ALA A 256 14.73 -10.24 2.63
CA ALA A 256 14.70 -11.59 3.18
C ALA A 256 14.65 -11.63 4.72
N GLY A 257 14.71 -10.46 5.37
CA GLY A 257 14.70 -10.35 6.83
C GLY A 257 16.08 -10.49 7.48
N ASN A 258 17.16 -10.51 6.69
CA ASN A 258 18.51 -10.57 7.24
C ASN A 258 19.00 -9.18 7.63
N THR A 259 19.65 -9.10 8.78
CA THR A 259 20.32 -7.87 9.22
C THR A 259 21.53 -7.58 8.32
N GLY A 260 21.50 -6.42 7.65
CA GLY A 260 22.57 -5.94 6.79
C GLY A 260 23.57 -5.05 7.54
N MET A 261 23.09 -3.92 8.09
CA MET A 261 23.93 -2.93 8.77
C MET A 261 23.33 -2.55 10.12
N GLU A 262 24.17 -2.22 11.10
CA GLU A 262 23.72 -1.80 12.42
C GLU A 262 24.62 -0.72 13.04
N ALA A 263 24.03 0.13 13.87
CA ALA A 263 24.70 1.09 14.73
C ALA A 263 24.04 1.08 16.11
N GLN A 264 24.83 1.28 17.16
CA GLN A 264 24.34 1.36 18.54
C GLN A 264 24.85 2.63 19.23
N ALA A 265 23.94 3.36 19.85
CA ALA A 265 24.22 4.61 20.55
C ALA A 265 24.87 4.37 21.92
N ARG A 266 25.80 5.26 22.27
CA ARG A 266 26.46 5.37 23.57
C ARG A 266 25.89 6.57 24.33
N SER A 267 26.17 6.63 25.64
CA SER A 267 25.59 7.63 26.55
C SER A 267 25.87 9.11 26.23
N ALA A 268 26.78 9.41 25.30
CA ALA A 268 27.17 10.76 24.90
C ALA A 268 27.01 11.00 23.39
N ASP A 269 26.33 10.10 22.67
CA ASP A 269 26.12 10.24 21.23
C ASP A 269 24.93 11.18 20.98
N ASP A 270 25.19 12.31 20.31
CA ASP A 270 24.16 13.27 19.92
C ASP A 270 23.31 12.79 18.73
N TRP A 271 23.84 11.83 17.96
CA TRP A 271 23.18 11.18 16.83
C TRP A 271 23.95 9.92 16.41
N MET A 272 23.30 9.08 15.61
CA MET A 272 23.95 7.95 14.92
C MET A 272 23.53 7.88 13.45
N GLN A 273 24.33 7.22 12.61
CA GLN A 273 24.13 7.18 11.16
C GLN A 273 24.45 5.82 10.56
N LEU A 274 23.69 5.45 9.52
CA LEU A 274 24.04 4.42 8.55
C LEU A 274 23.97 5.01 7.13
N GLU A 275 24.81 4.51 6.23
CA GLU A 275 24.85 4.93 4.83
C GLU A 275 25.12 3.72 3.93
N PHE A 276 24.32 3.58 2.88
CA PHE A 276 24.37 2.45 1.94
C PHE A 276 23.76 2.87 0.60
N SER A 277 23.96 2.05 -0.44
CA SER A 277 23.36 2.25 -1.75
C SER A 277 22.33 1.16 -2.02
N CYS A 278 21.24 1.53 -2.69
CA CYS A 278 20.19 0.61 -3.12
C CYS A 278 19.93 0.71 -4.62
N GLN A 279 19.53 -0.41 -5.22
CA GLN A 279 19.06 -0.47 -6.59
C GLN A 279 17.57 -0.14 -6.70
N HIS A 280 17.12 0.17 -7.91
CA HIS A 280 15.72 0.30 -8.22
C HIS A 280 14.93 -0.96 -7.83
N GLU A 281 13.76 -0.75 -7.22
CA GLU A 281 12.81 -1.75 -6.74
C GLU A 281 13.34 -2.58 -5.55
N GLU A 282 14.55 -2.31 -5.08
CA GLU A 282 15.11 -2.93 -3.89
C GLU A 282 14.35 -2.46 -2.65
N LYS A 283 14.04 -3.41 -1.76
CA LYS A 283 13.35 -3.16 -0.51
C LYS A 283 14.30 -3.37 0.67
N PHE A 284 14.15 -2.50 1.65
CA PHE A 284 14.83 -2.64 2.93
C PHE A 284 13.92 -2.13 4.05
N SER A 285 14.20 -2.57 5.27
CA SER A 285 13.52 -2.09 6.47
C SER A 285 14.51 -1.43 7.41
N VAL A 286 14.07 -0.37 8.06
CA VAL A 286 14.81 0.30 9.13
C VAL A 286 14.17 -0.08 10.45
N LYS A 287 14.89 -0.86 11.26
CA LYS A 287 14.47 -1.30 12.58
C LYS A 287 15.21 -0.50 13.65
N ILE A 288 14.46 0.03 14.61
CA ILE A 288 14.96 0.83 15.74
C ILE A 288 14.60 0.10 17.01
N VAL A 289 15.56 -0.18 17.88
CA VAL A 289 15.38 -1.02 19.07
C VAL A 289 15.91 -0.33 20.31
N LEU A 290 15.14 -0.32 21.39
CA LEU A 290 15.56 0.12 22.72
C LEU A 290 14.95 -0.81 23.77
N GLY A 291 15.80 -1.57 24.47
CA GLY A 291 15.36 -2.59 25.40
C GLY A 291 14.49 -3.64 24.69
N GLU A 292 13.25 -3.81 25.18
CA GLU A 292 12.26 -4.75 24.63
C GLU A 292 11.34 -4.11 23.58
N THR A 293 11.48 -2.80 23.34
CA THR A 293 10.66 -2.07 22.37
C THR A 293 11.36 -1.96 21.03
N SER A 294 10.60 -2.12 19.95
CA SER A 294 11.12 -1.87 18.60
C SER A 294 10.09 -1.25 17.68
N LEU A 295 10.57 -0.47 16.73
CA LEU A 295 9.81 0.12 15.64
C LEU A 295 10.46 -0.24 14.32
N MET A 296 9.66 -0.45 13.28
CA MET A 296 10.12 -0.80 11.95
C MET A 296 9.43 0.09 10.92
N GLU A 297 10.21 0.63 9.99
CA GLU A 297 9.73 1.34 8.80
C GLU A 297 10.21 0.57 7.57
N GLU A 298 9.34 0.32 6.61
CA GLU A 298 9.66 -0.40 5.38
C GLU A 298 9.81 0.59 4.22
N PHE A 299 10.82 0.39 3.38
CA PHE A 299 11.13 1.25 2.24
C PHE A 299 11.28 0.44 0.96
N VAL A 300 10.90 1.06 -0.17
CA VAL A 300 11.23 0.61 -1.53
C VAL A 300 11.85 1.77 -2.31
N VAL A 301 12.84 1.47 -3.15
CA VAL A 301 13.61 2.47 -3.91
C VAL A 301 13.14 2.65 -5.35
#